data_AF-A0A376YED3-F1
#
_entry.id   AF-A0A376YED3-F1
#
_cell.length_a   1.000
_cell.length_b   1.000
_cell.length_c   1.000
_cell.angle_alpha   90.00
_cell.angle_beta   90.00
_cell.angle_gamma   90.00
#
_symmetry.space_group_name_H-M   'P 1'
#
loop_
_entity.id
_entity.type
_entity.pdbx_description
1 polymer ?
#
loop_
_entity_poly.entity_id
_entity_poly.type
_entity_poly.pdbx_seq_one_letter_code
_entity_poly.pdbx_strand_id
1 'polypeptide(L)' 'MAEAQNDPLLPGYSFNAHLVAGLTPIEANGYLDFFIDRPLGMKGYILNLTIRGQGVVKNQGREFVCRPG' A
#
# COMPACT_ATOMS: atom_id res chain seq x y z
N MET A 1 23.27 3.63 -11.67
CA MET A 1 22.11 4.26 -11.00
C MET A 1 21.00 3.23 -11.05
N ALA A 2 20.38 2.86 -9.92
CA ALA A 2 19.20 1.99 -9.99
C ALA A 2 18.12 2.75 -10.77
N GLU A 3 17.48 2.10 -11.75
CA GLU A 3 16.35 2.70 -12.45
C GLU A 3 15.27 3.10 -11.45
N ALA A 4 14.69 4.28 -11.66
CA ALA A 4 13.59 4.73 -10.82
C ALA A 4 12.40 3.76 -11.01
N GLN A 5 11.91 3.20 -9.91
CA GLN A 5 10.67 2.43 -9.93
C GLN A 5 9.51 3.39 -10.25
N ASN A 6 8.87 3.17 -11.40
CA ASN A 6 7.80 4.02 -11.91
C ASN A 6 6.40 3.46 -11.62
N ASP A 7 6.29 2.20 -11.19
CA ASP A 7 5.02 1.61 -10.76
C ASP A 7 4.75 1.94 -9.28
N PRO A 8 3.73 2.77 -8.96
CA PRO A 8 3.40 3.13 -7.59
C PRO A 8 2.85 1.97 -6.74
N LEU A 9 2.47 0.86 -7.37
CA LEU A 9 2.01 -0.34 -6.66
C LEU A 9 3.18 -1.18 -6.12
N LEU A 10 4.41 -0.93 -6.59
CA LEU A 10 5.59 -1.71 -6.23
C LEU A 10 6.52 -0.94 -5.27
N PRO A 11 7.26 -1.65 -4.39
CA PRO A 11 8.28 -1.03 -3.55
C PRO A 11 9.34 -0.30 -4.37
N GLY A 12 9.84 0.82 -3.83
CA GLY A 12 10.86 1.65 -4.46
C GLY A 12 10.30 2.90 -5.18
N TYR A 13 8.99 2.99 -5.42
CA TYR A 13 8.38 4.19 -5.98
C TYR A 13 8.54 5.39 -5.02
N SER A 14 8.87 6.56 -5.59
CA SER A 14 9.11 7.79 -4.82
C SER A 14 7.82 8.59 -4.61
N PHE A 15 7.24 8.48 -3.42
CA PHE A 15 6.14 9.34 -2.98
C PHE A 15 6.67 10.60 -2.28
N ASN A 16 6.37 11.78 -2.82
CA ASN A 16 6.83 13.05 -2.25
C ASN A 16 5.76 14.15 -2.38
N ALA A 17 5.99 15.16 -3.22
CA ALA A 17 5.17 16.38 -3.25
C ALA A 17 3.86 16.25 -4.06
N HIS A 18 3.78 15.31 -4.99
CA HIS A 18 2.63 15.20 -5.89
C HIS A 18 1.60 14.21 -5.34
N LEU A 19 0.32 14.52 -5.60
CA LEU A 19 -0.77 13.58 -5.42
C LEU A 19 -0.51 12.36 -6.31
N VAL A 20 -0.60 11.18 -5.72
CA VAL A 20 -0.62 9.90 -6.42
C VAL A 20 -1.88 9.17 -6.00
N ALA A 21 -2.65 8.68 -6.97
CA ALA A 21 -3.88 7.93 -6.75
C ALA A 21 -3.84 6.63 -7.56
N GLY A 22 -4.54 5.60 -7.11
CA GLY A 22 -4.56 4.31 -7.79
C GLY A 22 -5.46 3.28 -7.11
N LEU A 23 -5.51 2.10 -7.70
CA LEU A 23 -6.18 0.90 -7.19
C LEU A 23 -5.15 -0.21 -7.06
N THR A 24 -5.12 -0.89 -5.91
CA THR A 24 -4.24 -2.04 -5.66
C THR A 24 -5.08 -3.33 -5.61
N PRO A 25 -5.29 -4.03 -6.74
CA PRO A 25 -6.08 -5.25 -6.78
C PRO A 25 -5.26 -6.46 -6.32
N ILE A 26 -5.13 -6.63 -5.00
CA ILE A 26 -4.42 -7.76 -4.42
C ILE A 26 -5.27 -9.03 -4.60
N GLU A 27 -4.67 -10.07 -5.18
CA GLU A 27 -5.23 -11.42 -5.27
C GLU A 27 -4.25 -12.41 -4.63
N ALA A 28 -4.77 -13.40 -3.90
CA ALA A 28 -3.93 -14.36 -3.19
C ALA A 28 -3.00 -15.12 -4.16
N ASN A 29 -1.71 -15.16 -3.81
CA ASN A 29 -0.60 -15.69 -4.61
C ASN A 29 -0.32 -14.92 -5.92
N GLY A 30 -0.92 -13.74 -6.11
CA GLY A 30 -0.61 -12.84 -7.22
C GLY A 30 0.65 -12.01 -6.96
N TYR A 31 1.13 -11.28 -7.98
CA TYR A 31 2.35 -10.47 -7.87
C TYR A 31 2.25 -9.28 -6.90
N LEU A 32 1.02 -8.88 -6.53
CA LEU A 32 0.74 -7.86 -5.52
C LEU A 32 0.45 -8.45 -4.12
N ASP A 33 0.57 -9.76 -3.95
CA ASP A 33 0.29 -10.44 -2.67
C ASP A 33 1.47 -10.32 -1.70
N PHE A 34 1.74 -9.09 -1.28
CA PHE A 34 2.74 -8.78 -0.28
C PHE A 34 2.26 -7.65 0.63
N PHE A 35 2.85 -7.57 1.82
CA PHE A 35 2.55 -6.49 2.76
C PHE A 35 3.28 -5.21 2.36
N ILE A 36 2.54 -4.09 2.31
CA ILE A 36 3.16 -2.77 2.31
C ILE A 36 3.77 -2.55 3.70
N ASP A 37 5.09 -2.42 3.77
CA ASP A 37 5.82 -2.15 5.01
C ASP A 37 6.60 -0.83 4.92
N ARG A 38 6.18 0.15 5.72
CA ARG A 38 6.78 1.49 5.82
C ARG A 38 6.91 1.86 7.30
N PRO A 39 7.88 1.27 8.03
CA PRO A 39 7.95 1.37 9.50
C PRO A 39 8.21 2.79 10.00
N LEU A 40 8.82 3.64 9.16
CA LEU A 40 9.08 5.06 9.45
C LEU A 40 8.00 5.99 8.87
N GLY A 41 6.90 5.43 8.37
CA GLY A 41 5.81 6.17 7.75
C GLY A 41 6.17 6.76 6.39
N MET A 42 5.50 7.86 6.05
CA MET A 42 5.64 8.60 4.80
C MET A 42 5.63 10.09 5.06
N LYS A 43 6.07 10.88 4.07
CA LYS A 43 6.07 12.35 4.13
C LYS A 43 4.69 12.99 3.99
N GLY A 44 3.68 12.25 3.54
CA GLY A 44 2.33 12.73 3.30
C GLY A 44 1.27 11.76 3.81
N TYR A 45 0.01 12.05 3.50
CA TYR A 45 -1.15 11.24 3.92
C TYR A 45 -1.54 10.21 2.85
N ILE A 46 -2.09 9.08 3.30
CA ILE A 46 -2.81 8.13 2.46
C ILE A 46 -4.23 8.02 2.99
N LEU A 47 -5.21 8.16 2.11
CA LEU A 47 -6.60 7.78 2.37
C LEU A 47 -6.85 6.46 1.64
N ASN A 48 -7.35 5.45 2.36
CA ASN A 48 -7.57 4.11 1.84
C ASN A 48 -9.05 3.74 1.99
N LEU A 49 -9.65 3.26 0.89
CA LEU A 49 -10.99 2.67 0.86
C LEU A 49 -10.87 1.23 0.35
N THR A 50 -11.31 0.27 1.15
CA THR A 50 -11.45 -1.11 0.70
C THR A 50 -12.71 -1.21 -0.17
N ILE A 51 -12.58 -1.72 -1.40
CA ILE A 51 -13.70 -1.88 -2.33
C ILE A 51 -14.10 -3.35 -2.56
N ARG A 52 -13.18 -4.30 -2.29
CA ARG A 52 -13.40 -5.74 -2.45
C ARG A 52 -12.48 -6.52 -1.51
N GLY A 53 -12.94 -7.67 -1.02
CA GLY A 53 -12.15 -8.52 -0.11
C GLY A 53 -12.04 -7.95 1.31
N GLN A 54 -11.04 -8.40 2.06
CA GLN A 54 -10.68 -7.86 3.39
C GLN A 54 -9.17 -7.71 3.49
N GLY A 55 -8.71 -6.69 4.19
CA GLY A 55 -7.29 -6.48 4.50
C GLY A 55 -7.04 -6.53 6.00
N VAL A 56 -5.80 -6.77 6.40
CA VAL A 56 -5.37 -6.64 7.80
C VAL A 56 -4.37 -5.50 7.95
N VAL A 57 -4.72 -4.51 8.77
CA VAL A 57 -3.85 -3.41 9.15
C VAL A 57 -3.15 -3.80 10.44
N LYS A 58 -1.81 -3.86 10.40
CA LYS A 58 -0.99 -4.24 11.56
C LYS A 58 -0.24 -3.04 12.12
N ASN A 59 -0.17 -2.93 13.44
CA ASN A 59 0.60 -1.90 14.13
C ASN A 59 1.09 -2.38 15.50
N GLN A 60 2.39 -2.66 15.61
CA GLN A 60 3.07 -3.00 16.87
C GLN A 60 2.35 -4.11 17.65
N GLY A 61 2.11 -5.26 17.00
CA GLY A 61 1.43 -6.41 17.60
C GLY A 61 -0.10 -6.33 17.64
N ARG A 62 -0.70 -5.20 17.23
CA ARG A 62 -2.16 -5.07 17.07
C ARG A 62 -2.57 -5.27 15.63
N GLU A 63 -3.78 -5.77 15.43
CA GLU A 63 -4.36 -6.00 14.12
C GLU A 63 -5.78 -5.42 14.04
N PHE A 64 -6.13 -4.90 12.87
CA PHE A 64 -7.47 -4.43 12.54
C PHE A 64 -7.85 -4.94 11.14
N VAL A 65 -9.00 -5.60 11.03
CA VAL A 65 -9.50 -6.12 9.74
C VAL A 65 -10.37 -5.07 9.07
N CYS A 66 -9.90 -4.49 7.97
CA CYS A 66 -10.69 -3.60 7.12
C CYS A 66 -11.52 -4.42 6.12
N ARG A 67 -12.73 -3.93 5.83
CA ARG A 67 -13.73 -4.57 4.95
C ARG A 67 -14.27 -3.52 3.98
N PRO A 68 -15.06 -3.89 2.96
CA PRO A 68 -15.56 -2.92 2.02
C PRO A 68 -16.48 -1.89 2.68
N GLY A 69 -16.30 -0.61 2.30
CA GLY A 69 -16.95 0.54 2.95
C GLY A 69 -16.20 1.09 4.15
#